data_AF-A0A947W0U4-F1
#
_entry.id   AF-A0A947W0U4-F1
#
_cell.length_a   1.000
_cell.length_b   1.000
_cell.length_c   1.000
_cell.angle_alpha   90.00
_cell.angle_beta   90.00
_cell.angle_gamma   90.00
#
_symmetry.space_group_name_H-M   'P 1'
#
loop_
_entity.id
_entity.type
_entity.pdbx_description
1 polymer ?
#
loop_
_entity_poly.entity_id
_entity_poly.type
_entity_poly.pdbx_seq_one_letter_code
_entity_poly.pdbx_strand_id
1 'polypeptide(L)'
;MIRAIVIDGDSIEETAKRYGYKPSTAYSLLRDSRAGKIELFPAVKKGPQQKRTSPDVQDKIIEYRKMRLSASDIRDRLAEDAIKISSRTVERTLKDAGYAKLKRRTHKELGVTLKNKSIPERSEHLDFKELEPFNVDCPSAGCFFFIPYILESGILDILEKCEMPDSSDIGSTQACLSMLLLKLMGRKRLSHIGSYDREPGLGIFAGLNVLPKPTYMNTYSCRCSESQVMDLQSKAITTLKKRYPDLYNTDFHSKVNRHKFP
;
A
#
# COMPACT_ATOMS: atom_id res chain seq x y z
N MET A 1 -7.78 16.35 -45.69
CA MET A 1 -8.27 16.06 -47.05
C MET A 1 -9.06 17.22 -47.66
N ILE A 2 -10.32 17.49 -47.25
CA ILE A 2 -11.14 18.56 -47.88
C ILE A 2 -10.46 19.94 -47.79
N ARG A 3 -9.84 20.26 -46.65
CA ARG A 3 -9.04 21.49 -46.49
C ARG A 3 -7.92 21.61 -47.53
N ALA A 4 -7.18 20.54 -47.78
CA ALA A 4 -6.06 20.57 -48.73
C ALA A 4 -6.52 20.79 -50.18
N ILE A 5 -7.68 20.24 -50.54
CA ILE A 5 -8.27 20.44 -51.86
C ILE A 5 -8.85 21.86 -52.01
N VAL A 6 -9.49 22.40 -50.98
CA VAL A 6 -10.25 23.67 -51.06
C VAL A 6 -9.41 24.90 -50.69
N ILE A 7 -8.48 24.77 -49.74
CA ILE A 7 -7.63 25.88 -49.26
C ILE A 7 -6.25 25.83 -49.91
N ASP A 8 -5.65 24.65 -49.99
CA ASP A 8 -4.26 24.50 -50.47
C ASP A 8 -4.19 24.29 -52.00
N GLY A 9 -5.33 24.03 -52.67
CA GLY A 9 -5.45 23.95 -54.13
C GLY A 9 -4.94 22.63 -54.74
N ASP A 10 -4.64 21.64 -53.91
CA ASP A 10 -4.07 20.36 -54.35
C ASP A 10 -5.04 19.55 -55.24
N SER A 11 -4.49 18.73 -56.15
CA SER A 11 -5.26 17.79 -56.95
C SER A 11 -6.03 16.80 -56.07
N ILE A 12 -7.28 16.55 -56.42
CA ILE A 12 -8.18 15.64 -55.69
C ILE A 12 -7.60 14.22 -55.64
N GLU A 13 -6.98 13.77 -56.73
CA GLU A 13 -6.44 12.42 -56.86
C GLU A 13 -5.19 12.21 -55.99
N GLU A 14 -4.29 13.19 -56.02
CA GLU A 14 -3.07 13.18 -55.19
C GLU A 14 -3.41 13.29 -53.71
N THR A 15 -4.35 14.17 -53.37
CA THR A 15 -4.81 14.34 -51.99
C THR A 15 -5.52 13.09 -51.49
N ALA A 16 -6.38 12.47 -52.29
CA ALA A 16 -7.05 11.22 -51.92
C ALA A 16 -6.02 10.12 -51.62
N LYS A 17 -5.02 9.95 -52.50
CA LYS A 17 -3.94 8.98 -52.30
C LYS A 17 -3.09 9.30 -51.06
N ARG A 18 -2.74 10.56 -50.83
CA ARG A 18 -1.97 11.01 -49.66
C ARG A 18 -2.65 10.73 -48.33
N TYR A 19 -3.97 10.88 -48.28
CA TYR A 19 -4.77 10.64 -47.07
C TYR A 19 -5.36 9.22 -46.99
N GLY A 20 -5.04 8.32 -47.93
CA GLY A 20 -5.47 6.92 -47.93
C GLY A 20 -6.92 6.66 -48.36
N TYR A 21 -7.53 7.59 -49.11
CA TYR A 21 -8.91 7.48 -49.60
C TYR A 21 -8.94 7.18 -51.10
N LYS A 22 -10.05 6.56 -51.56
CA LYS A 22 -10.33 6.45 -53.00
C LYS A 22 -10.70 7.83 -53.56
N PRO A 23 -10.31 8.17 -54.81
CA PRO A 23 -10.68 9.44 -55.44
C PRO A 23 -12.19 9.69 -55.44
N SER A 24 -13.00 8.66 -55.68
CA SER A 24 -14.47 8.73 -55.64
C SER A 24 -15.02 9.16 -54.27
N THR A 25 -14.37 8.73 -53.18
CA THR A 25 -14.72 9.15 -51.82
C THR A 25 -14.37 10.62 -51.59
N ALA A 26 -13.25 11.09 -52.12
CA ALA A 26 -12.87 12.50 -52.04
C ALA A 26 -13.86 13.41 -52.78
N TYR A 27 -14.30 13.03 -53.99
CA TYR A 27 -15.35 13.74 -54.73
C TYR A 27 -16.69 13.78 -53.96
N SER A 28 -17.09 12.65 -53.37
CA SER A 28 -18.35 12.55 -52.62
C SER A 28 -18.35 13.44 -51.38
N LEU A 29 -17.26 13.41 -50.61
CA LEU A 29 -17.08 14.25 -49.42
C LEU A 29 -17.06 15.74 -49.76
N LEU A 30 -16.49 16.12 -50.90
CA LEU A 30 -16.47 17.50 -51.36
C LEU A 30 -17.85 17.96 -51.84
N ARG A 31 -18.60 17.10 -52.52
CA ARG A 31 -19.98 17.34 -52.93
C ARG A 31 -20.89 17.55 -51.73
N ASP A 32 -20.83 16.64 -50.76
CA ASP A 32 -21.72 16.65 -49.59
C ASP A 32 -21.36 17.77 -48.61
N SER A 33 -20.08 18.16 -48.54
CA SER A 33 -19.63 19.36 -47.82
C SER A 33 -20.14 20.64 -48.48
N ARG A 34 -20.06 20.78 -49.82
CA ARG A 34 -20.62 21.94 -50.54
C ARG A 34 -22.15 22.02 -50.44
N ALA A 35 -22.82 20.88 -50.37
CA ALA A 35 -24.26 20.79 -50.19
C ALA A 35 -24.71 21.04 -48.73
N GLY A 36 -23.79 21.35 -47.81
CA GLY A 36 -24.11 21.62 -46.41
C GLY A 36 -24.58 20.40 -45.61
N LYS A 37 -24.43 19.18 -46.15
CA LYS A 37 -24.84 17.93 -45.48
C LYS A 37 -23.82 17.44 -44.46
N ILE A 38 -22.59 17.96 -44.53
CA ILE A 38 -21.49 17.61 -43.63
C ILE A 38 -21.08 18.86 -42.86
N GLU A 39 -21.33 18.86 -41.55
CA GLU A 39 -20.72 19.83 -40.63
C GLU A 39 -19.25 19.43 -40.41
N LEU A 40 -18.32 20.13 -41.07
CA LEU A 40 -16.89 19.86 -40.95
C LEU A 40 -16.32 20.27 -39.57
N PHE A 41 -16.99 21.19 -38.88
CA PHE A 41 -16.56 21.74 -37.59
C PHE A 41 -17.75 21.96 -36.65
N PRO A 42 -18.38 20.90 -36.13
CA PRO A 42 -19.48 21.04 -35.17
C PRO A 42 -18.96 21.72 -33.89
N ALA A 43 -19.78 22.59 -33.31
CA ALA A 43 -19.45 23.22 -32.04
C ALA A 43 -19.32 22.16 -30.93
N VAL A 44 -18.14 22.08 -30.32
CA VAL A 44 -17.87 21.12 -29.23
C VAL A 44 -18.74 21.47 -28.03
N LYS A 45 -19.76 20.64 -27.73
CA LYS A 45 -20.57 20.79 -26.52
C LYS A 45 -19.67 20.54 -25.29
N LYS A 46 -19.34 21.61 -24.55
CA LYS A 46 -18.63 21.51 -23.27
C LYS A 46 -19.52 20.77 -22.28
N GLY A 47 -19.02 19.68 -21.71
CA GLY A 47 -19.73 18.88 -20.70
C GLY A 47 -20.11 19.69 -19.45
N PRO A 48 -20.97 19.13 -18.57
CA PRO A 48 -21.51 19.84 -17.41
C PRO A 48 -20.40 20.45 -16.53
N GLN A 49 -20.53 21.75 -16.23
CA GLN A 49 -19.56 22.53 -15.46
C GLN A 49 -19.74 22.43 -13.93
N GLN A 50 -20.85 21.86 -13.46
CA GLN A 50 -21.10 21.71 -12.01
C GLN A 50 -20.42 20.46 -11.43
N LYS A 51 -19.77 20.64 -10.28
CA LYS A 51 -19.02 19.58 -9.59
C LYS A 51 -19.99 18.56 -8.98
N ARG A 52 -19.63 17.26 -9.06
CA ARG A 52 -20.33 16.17 -8.37
C ARG A 52 -20.16 16.16 -6.84
N THR A 53 -19.30 17.01 -6.28
CA THR A 53 -18.99 17.00 -4.84
C THR A 53 -19.91 17.97 -4.10
N SER A 54 -20.72 17.44 -3.17
CA SER A 54 -21.58 18.23 -2.28
C SER A 54 -20.78 19.32 -1.52
N PRO A 55 -21.34 20.52 -1.30
CA PRO A 55 -20.70 21.58 -0.51
C PRO A 55 -20.22 21.11 0.87
N ASP A 56 -21.03 20.30 1.56
CA ASP A 56 -20.71 19.72 2.88
C ASP A 56 -19.39 18.92 2.87
N VAL A 57 -19.16 18.15 1.80
CA VAL A 57 -17.92 17.37 1.65
C VAL A 57 -16.72 18.27 1.38
N GLN A 58 -16.93 19.41 0.71
CA GLN A 58 -15.86 20.38 0.48
C GLN A 58 -15.45 21.05 1.80
N ASP A 59 -16.41 21.40 2.65
CA ASP A 59 -16.16 21.99 3.96
C ASP A 59 -15.39 21.02 4.87
N LYS A 60 -15.78 19.74 4.91
CA LYS A 60 -15.03 18.70 5.65
C LYS A 60 -13.60 18.52 5.15
N ILE A 61 -13.38 18.52 3.82
CA ILE A 61 -12.03 18.46 3.23
C ILE A 61 -11.19 19.66 3.71
N ILE A 62 -11.80 20.84 3.80
CA ILE A 62 -11.15 22.07 4.27
C ILE A 62 -10.85 22.00 5.78
N GLU A 63 -11.74 21.47 6.61
CA GLU A 63 -11.49 21.26 8.04
C GLU A 63 -10.34 20.29 8.29
N TYR A 64 -10.37 19.12 7.65
CA TYR A 64 -9.28 18.15 7.75
C TYR A 64 -7.96 18.71 7.23
N ARG A 65 -8.02 19.63 6.26
CA ARG A 65 -6.84 20.36 5.80
C ARG A 65 -6.27 21.29 6.87
N LYS A 66 -7.12 21.99 7.64
CA LYS A 66 -6.67 22.83 8.76
C LYS A 66 -5.96 22.00 9.85
N MET A 67 -6.34 20.72 10.01
CA MET A 67 -5.67 19.75 10.88
C MET A 67 -4.33 19.21 10.32
N ARG A 68 -3.79 19.78 9.24
CA ARG A 68 -2.53 19.38 8.57
C ARG A 68 -2.51 17.96 7.99
N LEU A 69 -3.67 17.36 7.71
CA LEU A 69 -3.75 16.05 7.06
C LEU A 69 -3.37 16.11 5.57
N SER A 70 -2.77 15.03 5.06
CA SER A 70 -2.45 14.90 3.64
C SER A 70 -3.67 14.50 2.81
N ALA A 71 -3.59 14.61 1.48
CA ALA A 71 -4.72 14.25 0.61
C ALA A 71 -5.10 12.75 0.66
N SER A 72 -4.15 11.86 1.01
CA SER A 72 -4.46 10.46 1.29
C SER A 72 -5.16 10.29 2.62
N ASP A 73 -4.69 10.97 3.67
CA ASP A 73 -5.25 10.82 5.01
C ASP A 73 -6.65 11.43 5.09
N ILE A 74 -6.89 12.53 4.38
CA ILE A 74 -8.22 13.13 4.21
C ILE A 74 -9.17 12.16 3.51
N ARG A 75 -8.69 11.45 2.47
CA ARG A 75 -9.49 10.43 1.78
C ARG A 75 -9.85 9.28 2.73
N ASP A 76 -8.88 8.80 3.49
CA ASP A 76 -9.06 7.66 4.37
C ASP A 76 -10.00 8.01 5.53
N ARG A 77 -9.87 9.22 6.08
CA ARG A 77 -10.79 9.75 7.10
C ARG A 77 -12.21 9.98 6.59
N LEU A 78 -12.36 10.45 5.34
CA LEU A 78 -13.70 10.57 4.72
C LEU A 78 -14.33 9.22 4.41
N ALA A 79 -13.52 8.17 4.22
CA ALA A 79 -14.03 6.81 4.04
C ALA A 79 -14.63 6.23 5.34
N GLU A 80 -14.14 6.66 6.51
CA GLU A 80 -14.74 6.33 7.83
C GLU A 80 -16.14 6.92 7.97
N ASP A 81 -16.37 8.12 7.44
CA ASP A 81 -17.68 8.80 7.37
C ASP A 81 -18.58 8.28 6.21
N ALA A 82 -18.26 7.11 5.63
CA ALA A 82 -18.93 6.51 4.47
C ALA A 82 -18.91 7.35 3.17
N ILE A 83 -18.10 8.41 3.10
CA ILE A 83 -17.96 9.29 1.95
C ILE A 83 -16.84 8.77 1.05
N LYS A 84 -17.21 8.00 0.01
CA LYS A 84 -16.25 7.44 -0.95
C LYS A 84 -15.84 8.48 -2.00
N ILE A 85 -14.64 9.05 -1.84
CA ILE A 85 -14.05 9.96 -2.82
C ILE A 85 -12.62 9.55 -3.21
N SER A 86 -12.16 9.96 -4.38
CA SER A 86 -10.78 9.72 -4.81
C SER A 86 -9.82 10.76 -4.22
N SER A 87 -8.57 10.38 -3.99
CA SER A 87 -7.51 11.33 -3.58
C SER A 87 -7.35 12.49 -4.59
N ARG A 88 -7.55 12.22 -5.88
CA ARG A 88 -7.55 13.24 -6.93
C ARG A 88 -8.69 14.26 -6.76
N THR A 89 -9.85 13.82 -6.28
CA THR A 89 -10.99 14.70 -5.98
C THR A 89 -10.68 15.59 -4.78
N VAL A 90 -10.04 15.05 -3.74
CA VAL A 90 -9.56 15.82 -2.58
C VAL A 90 -8.55 16.88 -3.01
N GLU A 91 -7.52 16.50 -3.77
CA GLU A 91 -6.50 17.43 -4.27
C GLU A 91 -7.09 18.55 -5.12
N ARG A 92 -8.05 18.24 -6.00
CA ARG A 92 -8.74 19.24 -6.81
C ARG A 92 -9.56 20.19 -5.94
N THR A 93 -10.29 19.66 -4.96
CA THR A 93 -11.11 20.47 -4.05
C THR A 93 -10.23 21.41 -3.22
N LEU A 94 -9.09 20.93 -2.71
CA LEU A 94 -8.12 21.76 -1.99
C LEU A 94 -7.50 22.84 -2.88
N LYS A 95 -7.14 22.49 -4.12
CA LYS A 95 -6.60 23.45 -5.10
C LYS A 95 -7.62 24.55 -5.41
N ASP A 96 -8.89 24.17 -5.58
CA ASP A 96 -9.97 25.11 -5.87
C ASP A 96 -10.27 26.03 -4.67
N ALA A 97 -10.12 25.53 -3.44
CA ALA A 97 -10.27 26.30 -2.20
C ALA A 97 -9.06 27.19 -1.85
N GLY A 98 -8.09 27.34 -2.77
CA GLY A 98 -6.91 28.17 -2.57
C GLY A 98 -5.85 27.56 -1.64
N TYR A 99 -6.02 26.30 -1.20
CA TYR A 99 -4.97 25.61 -0.46
C TYR A 99 -3.86 25.24 -1.44
N ALA A 100 -2.70 25.86 -1.24
CA ALA A 100 -1.48 25.38 -1.86
C ALA A 100 -1.29 23.89 -1.53
N LYS A 101 -0.76 23.13 -2.49
CA LYS A 101 -0.28 21.77 -2.22
C LYS A 101 0.60 21.86 -0.96
N LEU A 102 0.35 20.96 0.00
CA LEU A 102 1.18 20.96 1.22
C LEU A 102 2.61 20.85 0.69
N LYS A 103 3.51 21.71 1.16
CA LYS A 103 4.94 21.54 0.86
C LYS A 103 5.21 20.06 1.14
N ARG A 104 5.68 19.34 0.11
CA ARG A 104 6.09 17.95 0.27
C ARG A 104 7.02 17.95 1.48
N ARG A 105 6.69 17.17 2.52
CA ARG A 105 7.47 17.10 3.77
C ARG A 105 8.96 17.17 3.42
N THR A 106 9.67 18.10 4.05
CA THR A 106 11.08 18.36 3.77
C THR A 106 11.95 17.19 4.22
N HIS A 107 12.99 16.89 3.45
CA HIS A 107 13.88 15.71 3.55
C HIS A 107 14.49 15.41 4.94
N LYS A 108 14.44 16.35 5.91
CA LYS A 108 14.94 16.16 7.28
C LYS A 108 13.93 15.48 8.22
N GLU A 109 12.63 15.60 7.94
CA GLU A 109 11.55 14.98 8.74
C GLU A 109 11.08 13.64 8.16
N LEU A 110 11.64 13.24 7.01
CA LEU A 110 11.32 11.98 6.32
C LEU A 110 12.54 11.09 6.06
N GLY A 111 13.76 11.52 6.37
CA GLY A 111 14.98 10.71 6.24
C GLY A 111 15.23 10.14 4.83
N VAL A 112 15.34 10.97 3.78
CA VAL A 112 15.59 10.46 2.41
C VAL A 112 16.62 11.29 1.64
N THR A 113 17.69 10.64 1.17
CA THR A 113 18.72 11.21 0.27
C THR A 113 18.69 10.51 -1.11
N LEU A 114 18.64 11.33 -2.18
CA LEU A 114 19.04 11.08 -3.59
C LEU A 114 18.78 9.70 -4.24
N LYS A 115 17.53 9.44 -4.64
CA LYS A 115 17.10 8.88 -5.96
C LYS A 115 15.63 8.45 -5.83
N ASN A 116 14.80 8.75 -6.83
CA ASN A 116 13.39 8.35 -6.91
C ASN A 116 13.20 6.82 -7.14
N LYS A 117 13.89 6.02 -6.34
CA LYS A 117 13.62 4.64 -5.96
C LYS A 117 14.12 4.57 -4.52
N SER A 118 13.22 4.43 -3.54
CA SER A 118 13.68 3.90 -2.26
C SER A 118 14.16 2.48 -2.56
N ILE A 119 15.47 2.31 -2.65
CA ILE A 119 16.02 1.00 -2.31
C ILE A 119 15.67 0.88 -0.84
N PRO A 120 14.79 -0.04 -0.43
CA PRO A 120 14.60 -0.30 0.98
C PRO A 120 15.99 -0.54 1.55
N GLU A 121 16.33 0.11 2.66
CA GLU A 121 17.58 -0.21 3.36
C GLU A 121 17.68 -1.72 3.49
N ARG A 122 18.90 -2.25 3.33
CA ARG A 122 19.08 -3.67 3.54
C ARG A 122 18.76 -3.92 5.01
N SER A 123 17.98 -4.97 5.27
CA SER A 123 17.76 -5.41 6.64
C SER A 123 19.09 -5.86 7.22
N GLU A 124 19.45 -5.23 8.32
CA GLU A 124 20.70 -5.40 9.03
C GLU A 124 20.40 -5.42 10.53
N HIS A 125 21.24 -6.14 11.26
CA HIS A 125 21.12 -6.29 12.71
C HIS A 125 21.34 -4.94 13.42
N LEU A 126 20.44 -4.58 14.33
CA LEU A 126 20.64 -3.43 15.21
C LEU A 126 21.47 -3.83 16.43
N ASP A 127 22.60 -3.16 16.64
CA ASP A 127 23.32 -3.26 17.91
C ASP A 127 22.71 -2.32 18.94
N PHE A 128 21.89 -2.88 19.83
CA PHE A 128 21.27 -2.16 20.93
C PHE A 128 22.26 -1.58 21.95
N LYS A 129 23.54 -2.00 21.94
CA LYS A 129 24.57 -1.43 22.82
C LYS A 129 25.15 -0.13 22.29
N GLU A 130 25.14 0.06 20.98
CA GLU A 130 25.72 1.23 20.30
C GLU A 130 24.67 2.27 19.89
N LEU A 131 23.40 1.94 20.04
CA LEU A 131 22.27 2.79 19.65
C LEU A 131 22.09 4.00 20.58
N GLU A 132 22.18 5.20 20.02
CA GLU A 132 21.77 6.44 20.70
C GLU A 132 20.23 6.56 20.75
N PRO A 133 19.65 7.28 21.73
CA PRO A 133 18.21 7.52 21.78
C PRO A 133 17.69 8.20 20.51
N PHE A 134 16.65 7.63 19.90
CA PHE A 134 16.03 8.15 18.68
C PHE A 134 14.51 8.04 18.73
N ASN A 135 13.84 8.79 17.86
CA ASN A 135 12.39 8.69 17.66
C ASN A 135 12.12 8.25 16.23
N VAL A 136 11.19 7.31 16.06
CA VAL A 136 10.77 6.84 14.75
C VAL A 136 9.26 6.63 14.72
N ASP A 137 8.65 6.96 13.59
CA ASP A 137 7.25 6.66 13.35
C ASP A 137 7.07 5.13 13.19
N CYS A 138 6.04 4.60 13.84
CA CYS A 138 5.65 3.20 13.68
C CYS A 138 4.16 3.13 13.31
N PRO A 139 3.79 2.56 12.15
CA PRO A 139 2.41 2.47 11.71
C PRO A 139 1.55 1.55 12.60
N SER A 140 2.18 0.72 13.43
CA SER A 140 1.50 -0.25 14.30
C SER A 140 2.22 -0.41 15.63
N ALA A 141 2.37 0.69 16.39
CA ALA A 141 3.04 0.68 17.70
C ALA A 141 2.48 -0.35 18.70
N GLY A 142 1.23 -0.79 18.53
CA GLY A 142 0.62 -1.84 19.35
C GLY A 142 1.35 -3.19 19.33
N CYS A 143 2.19 -3.46 18.32
CA CYS A 143 3.01 -4.68 18.32
C CYS A 143 4.02 -4.72 19.48
N PHE A 144 4.50 -3.55 19.94
CA PHE A 144 5.48 -3.47 21.04
C PHE A 144 4.89 -3.90 22.39
N PHE A 145 3.57 -3.86 22.56
CA PHE A 145 2.92 -4.41 23.77
C PHE A 145 3.12 -5.92 23.92
N PHE A 146 3.51 -6.63 22.87
CA PHE A 146 3.81 -8.06 22.93
C PHE A 146 5.24 -8.37 23.37
N ILE A 147 6.15 -7.38 23.41
CA ILE A 147 7.56 -7.62 23.79
C ILE A 147 7.70 -8.22 25.19
N PRO A 148 7.05 -7.70 26.25
CA PRO A 148 7.13 -8.30 27.58
C PRO A 148 6.71 -9.78 27.56
N TYR A 149 5.64 -10.11 26.84
CA TYR A 149 5.16 -11.49 26.72
C TYR A 149 6.12 -12.39 25.93
N ILE A 150 6.79 -11.86 24.90
CA ILE A 150 7.81 -12.62 24.14
C ILE A 150 9.02 -12.93 25.03
N LEU A 151 9.45 -11.97 25.85
CA LEU A 151 10.54 -12.16 26.80
C LEU A 151 10.14 -13.14 27.91
N GLU A 152 8.98 -12.91 28.54
CA GLU A 152 8.49 -13.75 29.63
C GLU A 152 8.17 -15.17 29.16
N SER A 153 7.64 -15.37 27.96
CA SER A 153 7.36 -16.73 27.45
C SER A 153 8.61 -17.58 27.24
N GLY A 154 9.81 -16.98 27.19
CA GLY A 154 11.05 -17.69 26.87
C GLY A 154 11.13 -18.13 25.40
N ILE A 155 10.32 -17.54 24.51
CA ILE A 155 10.30 -17.90 23.09
C ILE A 155 11.66 -17.63 22.43
N LEU A 156 12.38 -16.58 22.85
CA LEU A 156 13.71 -16.28 22.30
C LEU A 156 14.72 -17.41 22.57
N ASP A 157 14.75 -17.94 23.80
CA ASP A 157 15.63 -19.06 24.16
C ASP A 157 15.30 -20.33 23.37
N ILE A 158 14.04 -20.51 22.97
CA ILE A 158 13.60 -21.63 22.14
C ILE A 158 14.09 -21.44 20.71
N LEU A 159 13.97 -20.23 20.17
CA LEU A 159 14.44 -19.91 18.81
C LEU A 159 15.94 -20.14 18.66
N GLU A 160 16.74 -19.82 19.68
CA GLU A 160 18.18 -20.10 19.68
C GLU A 160 18.51 -21.60 19.72
N LYS A 161 17.65 -22.42 20.32
CA LYS A 161 17.80 -23.89 20.40
C LYS A 161 17.21 -24.62 19.21
N CYS A 162 16.45 -23.94 18.37
CA CYS A 162 15.93 -24.49 17.13
C CYS A 162 16.90 -24.12 16.02
N GLU A 163 17.33 -25.11 15.24
CA GLU A 163 18.22 -24.90 14.09
C GLU A 163 17.44 -24.29 12.91
N MET A 164 16.83 -23.12 13.13
CA MET A 164 16.07 -22.40 12.13
C MET A 164 17.02 -21.84 11.06
N PRO A 165 16.58 -21.72 9.79
CA PRO A 165 17.42 -21.15 8.75
C PRO A 165 17.92 -19.76 9.14
N ASP A 166 19.11 -19.42 8.66
CA ASP A 166 19.72 -18.10 8.76
C ASP A 166 20.20 -17.63 7.38
N SER A 167 20.76 -16.43 7.34
CA SER A 167 21.43 -15.87 6.19
C SER A 167 22.62 -15.03 6.63
N SER A 168 23.50 -14.68 5.69
CA SER A 168 24.65 -13.80 5.96
C SER A 168 24.28 -12.47 6.61
N ASP A 169 23.06 -11.98 6.36
CA ASP A 169 22.64 -10.63 6.74
C ASP A 169 21.65 -10.61 7.90
N ILE A 170 20.91 -11.71 8.09
CA ILE A 170 19.78 -11.80 9.01
C ILE A 170 19.87 -13.14 9.73
N GLY A 171 19.98 -13.07 11.06
CA GLY A 171 19.96 -14.23 11.95
C GLY A 171 18.59 -14.90 12.05
N SER A 172 18.58 -16.15 12.51
CA SER A 172 17.38 -16.97 12.65
C SER A 172 16.33 -16.33 13.57
N THR A 173 16.75 -15.77 14.70
CA THR A 173 15.86 -15.09 15.67
C THR A 173 15.18 -13.88 15.05
N GLN A 174 15.93 -13.02 14.37
CA GLN A 174 15.42 -11.80 13.73
C GLN A 174 14.45 -12.14 12.59
N ALA A 175 14.74 -13.19 11.81
CA ALA A 175 13.83 -13.70 10.79
C ALA A 175 12.51 -14.22 11.39
N CYS A 176 12.59 -14.98 12.49
CA CYS A 176 11.42 -15.49 13.19
C CYS A 176 10.58 -14.38 13.83
N LEU A 177 11.21 -13.40 14.48
CA LEU A 177 10.52 -12.24 15.04
C LEU A 177 9.87 -11.38 13.95
N SER A 178 10.51 -11.25 12.79
CA SER A 178 9.91 -10.58 11.64
C SER A 178 8.64 -11.31 11.17
N MET A 179 8.66 -12.65 11.12
CA MET A 179 7.48 -13.45 10.77
C MET A 179 6.38 -13.35 11.84
N LEU A 180 6.75 -13.35 13.12
CA LEU A 180 5.83 -13.19 14.25
C LEU A 180 5.13 -11.82 14.20
N LEU A 181 5.87 -10.75 13.95
CA LEU A 181 5.31 -9.40 13.84
C LEU A 181 4.20 -9.33 12.79
N LEU A 182 4.43 -9.93 11.63
CA LEU A 182 3.44 -9.96 10.56
C LEU A 182 2.16 -10.72 10.95
N LYS A 183 2.30 -11.75 11.77
CA LYS A 183 1.15 -12.47 12.35
C LYS A 183 0.40 -11.60 13.34
N LEU A 184 1.11 -10.91 14.23
CA LEU A 184 0.51 -9.99 15.21
C LEU A 184 -0.24 -8.83 14.53
N MET A 185 0.25 -8.34 13.40
CA MET A 185 -0.42 -7.31 12.59
C MET A 185 -1.68 -7.80 11.86
N GLY A 186 -2.03 -9.09 11.92
CA GLY A 186 -3.31 -9.62 11.47
C GLY A 186 -3.54 -9.56 9.95
N ARG A 187 -2.48 -9.59 9.12
CA ARG A 187 -2.61 -9.52 7.65
C ARG A 187 -2.61 -10.91 7.01
N LYS A 188 -3.57 -11.14 6.09
CA LYS A 188 -3.89 -12.46 5.51
C LYS A 188 -2.84 -13.02 4.53
N ARG A 189 -1.93 -12.22 3.97
CA ARG A 189 -0.92 -12.67 2.97
C ARG A 189 0.38 -11.88 3.05
N LEU A 190 1.52 -12.58 2.94
CA LEU A 190 2.88 -12.02 2.91
C LEU A 190 3.15 -11.14 1.66
N SER A 191 2.35 -11.30 0.59
CA SER A 191 2.51 -10.57 -0.67
C SER A 191 2.13 -9.08 -0.62
N HIS A 192 1.49 -8.61 0.46
CA HIS A 192 1.13 -7.19 0.66
C HIS A 192 2.10 -6.45 1.61
N ILE A 193 3.26 -7.05 1.93
CA ILE A 193 4.25 -6.51 2.89
C ILE A 193 5.08 -5.36 2.32
N GLY A 194 5.07 -5.09 1.01
CA GLY A 194 5.94 -4.09 0.38
C GLY A 194 5.74 -2.63 0.83
N SER A 195 4.79 -2.35 1.73
CA SER A 195 4.68 -1.07 2.44
C SER A 195 5.39 -1.05 3.80
N TYR A 196 5.76 -2.20 4.37
CA TYR A 196 6.28 -2.35 5.73
C TYR A 196 7.80 -2.61 5.78
N ASP A 197 8.40 -3.06 4.68
CA ASP A 197 9.86 -3.24 4.53
C ASP A 197 10.63 -1.90 4.49
N ARG A 198 9.92 -0.78 4.63
CA ARG A 198 10.44 0.58 4.68
C ARG A 198 10.15 1.28 6.00
N GLU A 199 9.51 0.61 6.94
CA GLU A 199 9.06 1.16 8.21
C GLU A 199 10.06 0.76 9.30
N PRO A 200 10.98 1.64 9.73
CA PRO A 200 12.02 1.26 10.68
C PRO A 200 11.42 0.92 12.05
N GLY A 201 10.30 1.57 12.40
CA GLY A 201 9.50 1.23 13.59
C GLY A 201 9.04 -0.23 13.64
N LEU A 202 8.90 -0.92 12.51
CA LEU A 202 8.58 -2.35 12.48
C LEU A 202 9.84 -3.23 12.49
N GLY A 203 10.95 -2.76 11.93
CA GLY A 203 12.24 -3.46 12.00
C GLY A 203 12.74 -3.62 13.44
N ILE A 204 12.60 -2.57 14.26
CA ILE A 204 13.11 -2.55 15.64
C ILE A 204 12.50 -3.65 16.49
N PHE A 205 11.22 -3.97 16.28
CA PHE A 205 10.56 -5.08 16.95
C PHE A 205 11.30 -6.42 16.73
N ALA A 206 11.87 -6.61 15.54
CA ALA A 206 12.62 -7.81 15.19
C ALA A 206 14.13 -7.68 15.44
N GLY A 207 14.60 -6.58 16.02
CA GLY A 207 16.04 -6.32 16.19
C GLY A 207 16.76 -5.93 14.90
N LEU A 208 16.05 -5.36 13.92
CA LEU A 208 16.56 -4.96 12.62
C LEU A 208 16.33 -3.47 12.36
N ASN A 209 17.14 -2.85 11.50
CA ASN A 209 16.91 -1.46 11.07
C ASN A 209 15.58 -1.33 10.32
N VAL A 210 15.26 -2.29 9.45
CA VAL A 210 14.00 -2.41 8.70
C VAL A 210 13.65 -3.89 8.50
N LEU A 211 12.36 -4.19 8.30
CA LEU A 211 11.92 -5.56 8.09
C LEU A 211 12.50 -6.18 6.80
N PRO A 212 12.77 -7.50 6.80
CA PRO A 212 13.22 -8.21 5.61
C PRO A 212 12.25 -8.05 4.44
N LYS A 213 12.82 -7.94 3.24
CA LYS A 213 12.02 -7.84 2.01
C LYS A 213 11.07 -9.04 1.88
N PRO A 214 9.88 -8.87 1.28
CA PRO A 214 8.93 -9.96 1.10
C PRO A 214 9.54 -11.18 0.36
N THR A 215 10.47 -10.94 -0.56
CA THR A 215 11.22 -12.00 -1.25
C THR A 215 12.06 -12.83 -0.28
N TYR A 216 12.79 -12.18 0.63
CA TYR A 216 13.55 -12.86 1.68
C TYR A 216 12.62 -13.71 2.55
N MET A 217 11.52 -13.14 3.03
CA MET A 217 10.60 -13.84 3.92
C MET A 217 9.92 -15.05 3.27
N ASN A 218 9.57 -14.94 1.98
CA ASN A 218 9.06 -16.08 1.21
C ASN A 218 10.12 -17.16 1.05
N THR A 219 11.34 -16.80 0.65
CA THR A 219 12.45 -17.75 0.53
C THR A 219 12.77 -18.41 1.86
N TYR A 220 12.79 -17.65 2.95
CA TYR A 220 12.98 -18.13 4.31
C TYR A 220 11.92 -19.17 4.69
N SER A 221 10.65 -18.85 4.45
CA SER A 221 9.54 -19.77 4.71
C SER A 221 9.66 -21.07 3.90
N CYS A 222 10.16 -21.02 2.67
CA CYS A 222 10.41 -22.22 1.86
C CYS A 222 11.64 -23.01 2.31
N ARG A 223 12.60 -22.39 2.99
CA ARG A 223 13.81 -23.04 3.54
C ARG A 223 13.55 -23.73 4.87
N CYS A 224 12.48 -23.37 5.58
CA CYS A 224 12.09 -24.05 6.81
C CYS A 224 11.58 -25.45 6.49
N SER A 225 12.23 -26.48 7.03
CA SER A 225 11.74 -27.86 6.92
C SER A 225 10.55 -28.09 7.85
N GLU A 226 9.74 -29.09 7.53
CA GLU A 226 8.66 -29.53 8.42
C GLU A 226 9.19 -29.92 9.81
N SER A 227 10.32 -30.62 9.87
CA SER A 227 10.95 -31.02 11.14
C SER A 227 11.35 -29.82 12.00
N GLN A 228 11.93 -28.77 11.42
CA GLN A 228 12.31 -27.55 12.12
C GLN A 228 11.09 -26.82 12.69
N VAL A 229 10.04 -26.67 11.88
CA VAL A 229 8.80 -26.00 12.31
C VAL A 229 8.09 -26.79 13.40
N MET A 230 8.03 -28.12 13.27
CA MET A 230 7.42 -28.99 14.28
C MET A 230 8.22 -29.00 15.59
N ASP A 231 9.55 -28.99 15.53
CA ASP A 231 10.40 -28.88 16.71
C ASP A 231 10.19 -27.54 17.44
N LEU A 232 10.19 -26.42 16.70
CA LEU A 232 9.89 -25.10 17.24
C LEU A 232 8.51 -25.06 17.89
N GLN A 233 7.49 -25.57 17.20
CA GLN A 233 6.13 -25.62 17.72
C GLN A 233 6.02 -26.47 18.98
N SER A 234 6.63 -27.67 18.98
CA SER A 234 6.61 -28.57 20.12
C SER A 234 7.28 -27.96 21.35
N LYS A 235 8.47 -27.38 21.18
CA LYS A 235 9.20 -26.70 22.26
C LYS A 235 8.44 -25.48 22.77
N ALA A 236 7.87 -24.66 21.88
CA ALA A 236 7.05 -23.50 22.24
C ALA A 236 5.82 -23.92 23.06
N ILE A 237 5.02 -24.87 22.58
CA ILE A 237 3.83 -25.35 23.28
C ILE A 237 4.21 -25.96 24.63
N THR A 238 5.26 -26.78 24.70
CA THR A 238 5.70 -27.40 25.95
C THR A 238 6.10 -26.36 26.99
N THR A 239 6.86 -25.35 26.57
CA THR A 239 7.29 -24.25 27.44
C THR A 239 6.11 -23.41 27.91
N LEU A 240 5.20 -23.05 27.00
CA LEU A 240 4.00 -22.27 27.32
C LEU A 240 3.05 -23.04 28.24
N LYS A 241 2.85 -24.35 28.02
CA LYS A 241 2.07 -25.22 28.91
C LYS A 241 2.65 -25.27 30.32
N LYS A 242 3.98 -25.40 30.43
CA LYS A 242 4.65 -25.42 31.73
C LYS A 242 4.53 -24.09 32.47
N ARG A 243 4.60 -22.98 31.75
CA ARG A 243 4.59 -21.63 32.33
C ARG A 243 3.18 -21.10 32.62
N TYR A 244 2.23 -21.43 31.76
CA TYR A 244 0.83 -20.99 31.84
C TYR A 244 -0.13 -22.18 31.84
N PRO A 245 -0.04 -23.12 32.79
CA PRO A 245 -0.83 -24.35 32.77
C PRO A 245 -2.34 -24.08 32.69
N ASP A 246 -2.82 -23.02 33.35
CA ASP A 246 -4.23 -22.65 33.37
C ASP A 246 -4.80 -22.26 32.00
N LEU A 247 -3.95 -21.75 31.08
CA LEU A 247 -4.37 -21.40 29.71
C LEU A 247 -4.49 -22.62 28.78
N TYR A 248 -3.89 -23.75 29.17
CA TYR A 248 -3.82 -24.95 28.34
C TYR A 248 -4.54 -26.16 28.95
N ASN A 249 -5.03 -26.05 30.19
CA ASN A 249 -5.74 -27.11 30.91
C ASN A 249 -7.26 -27.11 30.67
N THR A 250 -7.77 -26.36 29.70
CA THR A 250 -9.20 -26.39 29.38
C THR A 250 -9.56 -27.62 28.55
N ASP A 251 -10.30 -28.53 29.17
CA ASP A 251 -11.21 -29.47 28.52
C ASP A 251 -12.20 -28.69 27.65
N PHE A 252 -11.84 -28.39 26.40
CA PHE A 252 -12.79 -27.96 25.38
C PHE A 252 -13.65 -29.14 24.94
N HIS A 253 -14.34 -29.79 25.89
CA HIS A 253 -15.51 -30.58 25.55
C HIS A 253 -16.62 -29.60 25.16
N SER A 254 -16.92 -29.59 23.87
CA SER A 254 -18.06 -28.92 23.26
C SER A 254 -19.36 -29.27 24.00
N LYS A 255 -19.76 -28.44 24.97
CA LYS A 255 -21.17 -28.37 25.37
C LYS A 255 -21.92 -27.69 24.23
N VAL A 256 -22.24 -28.48 23.20
CA VAL A 256 -23.33 -28.18 22.27
C VAL A 256 -24.58 -28.10 23.13
N ASN A 257 -24.96 -26.88 23.47
CA ASN A 257 -26.21 -26.57 24.14
C ASN A 257 -27.36 -26.95 23.19
N ARG A 258 -27.81 -28.21 23.24
CA ARG A 258 -29.14 -28.59 22.75
C ARG A 258 -30.17 -28.08 23.76
N HIS A 259 -30.43 -26.78 23.73
CA HIS A 259 -31.68 -26.26 24.28
C HIS A 259 -32.79 -26.64 23.30
N LYS A 260 -33.47 -27.76 23.61
CA LYS A 260 -34.84 -28.00 23.14
C LYS A 260 -35.73 -26.98 23.86
N PHE A 261 -36.37 -26.09 23.11
CA PHE A 261 -37.62 -25.45 23.52
C PHE A 261 -38.68 -26.56 23.70
N PRO A 262 -39.46 -26.53 24.77
CA PRO A 262 -40.74 -25.82 24.75
C PRO A 262 -40.84 -24.65 25.74
#